data_AF-A0A7C4RVE9-F1
#
_entry.id   AF-A0A7C4RVE9-F1
#
_cell.length_a   1.000
_cell.length_b   1.000
_cell.length_c   1.000
_cell.angle_alpha   90.00
_cell.angle_beta   90.00
_cell.angle_gamma   90.00
#
_symmetry.space_group_name_H-M   'P 1'
#
loop_
_entity.id
_entity.type
_entity.pdbx_description
1 polymer ?
#
loop_
_entity_poly.entity_id
_entity_poly.type
_entity_poly.pdbx_seq_one_letter_code
_entity_poly.pdbx_strand_id
1 'polypeptide(L)'
;MKTRRGYTLTELMVGLVIIAVVLGISIPAMYVLATRLPTEASLATALEKVMYLLADGRQLSISTEQPVKFRFAKLNNGFLFQVFVDKELDGIPDDPDNVKQVNLTTAEDRNCEGMKVLFNGFELNAVEDFYIYEGIFIKYAPRGSSLDYSNLRIDFVLRNMRRSIVIQDSMPSIAEVGR
;
A
#
# COMPACT_ATOMS: atom_id res chain seq x y z
N MET A 1 -8.17 43.79 49.99
CA MET A 1 -7.10 43.00 49.33
C MET A 1 -7.67 41.63 48.98
N LYS A 2 -7.61 41.20 47.70
CA LYS A 2 -7.96 39.83 47.31
C LYS A 2 -6.80 38.92 47.69
N THR A 3 -6.95 38.11 48.74
CA THR A 3 -5.98 37.10 49.16
C THR A 3 -5.87 36.04 48.05
N ARG A 4 -4.70 35.94 47.40
CA ARG A 4 -4.39 34.82 46.52
C ARG A 4 -4.28 33.57 47.39
N ARG A 5 -5.23 32.63 47.26
CA ARG A 5 -5.17 31.33 47.92
C ARG A 5 -4.08 30.51 47.23
N GLY A 6 -3.00 30.22 47.96
CA GLY A 6 -1.97 29.28 47.51
C GLY A 6 -2.43 27.83 47.73
N TYR A 7 -1.84 26.89 46.98
CA TYR A 7 -2.06 25.47 47.19
C TYR A 7 -1.41 25.01 48.49
N THR A 8 -2.09 24.16 49.24
CA THR A 8 -1.51 23.47 50.39
C THR A 8 -0.57 22.36 49.94
N LEU A 9 0.41 22.02 50.78
CA LEU A 9 1.40 20.97 50.47
C LEU A 9 0.73 19.62 50.18
N THR A 10 -0.37 19.32 50.89
CA THR A 10 -1.20 18.13 50.67
C THR A 10 -1.90 18.14 49.32
N GLU A 11 -2.49 19.27 48.90
CA GLU A 11 -3.12 19.40 47.58
C GLU A 11 -2.11 19.21 46.44
N LEU A 12 -0.87 19.67 46.64
CA LEU A 12 0.21 19.50 45.68
C LEU A 12 0.62 18.02 45.56
N MET A 13 0.73 17.30 46.69
CA MET A 13 1.02 15.87 46.68
C MET A 13 -0.09 15.05 46.01
N VAL A 14 -1.35 15.34 46.32
CA VAL A 14 -2.49 14.67 45.68
C VAL A 14 -2.51 14.96 44.17
N GLY A 15 -2.26 16.21 43.76
CA GLY A 15 -2.16 16.58 42.35
C GLY A 15 -1.06 15.83 41.61
N LEU A 16 0.13 15.68 42.21
CA LEU A 16 1.23 14.91 41.61
C LEU A 16 0.90 13.43 41.45
N VAL A 17 0.22 12.83 42.43
CA VAL A 17 -0.22 11.42 42.35
C VAL A 17 -1.23 11.24 41.21
N ILE A 18 -2.19 12.14 41.07
CA ILE A 18 -3.17 12.09 39.96
C ILE A 18 -2.45 12.19 38.61
N ILE A 19 -1.51 13.13 38.45
CA ILE A 19 -0.71 13.27 37.22
C ILE A 19 0.08 11.99 36.94
N ALA A 20 0.72 11.41 37.96
CA ALA A 20 1.49 10.17 37.81
C ALA A 20 0.63 8.99 37.36
N VAL A 21 -0.58 8.83 37.90
CA VAL A 21 -1.53 7.79 37.48
C VAL A 21 -1.98 8.01 36.04
N VAL A 22 -2.34 9.24 35.67
CA VAL A 22 -2.76 9.57 34.29
C VAL A 22 -1.64 9.28 33.30
N LEU A 23 -0.41 9.68 33.60
CA LEU A 23 0.75 9.40 32.75
C LEU A 23 1.06 7.89 32.68
N GLY A 24 0.97 7.18 33.80
CA GLY A 24 1.20 5.73 33.87
C GLY A 24 0.27 4.94 32.94
N ILE A 25 -0.99 5.37 32.81
CA ILE A 25 -1.96 4.74 31.90
C ILE A 25 -1.77 5.22 30.45
N SER A 26 -1.43 6.49 30.25
CA SER A 26 -1.38 7.11 28.91
C SER A 26 -0.13 6.73 28.10
N ILE A 27 1.02 6.54 28.76
CA ILE A 27 2.29 6.26 28.08
C ILE A 27 2.25 4.96 27.24
N PRO A 28 1.77 3.81 27.76
CA PRO A 28 1.66 2.59 26.96
C PRO A 28 0.74 2.76 25.75
N ALA A 29 -0.39 3.45 25.92
CA ALA A 29 -1.34 3.70 24.84
C ALA A 29 -0.72 4.56 23.73
N MET A 30 -0.01 5.64 24.10
CA MET A 30 0.69 6.49 23.15
C MET A 30 1.83 5.75 22.44
N TYR A 31 2.56 4.88 23.14
CA TYR A 31 3.63 4.07 22.54
C TYR A 31 3.10 3.13 21.44
N VAL A 32 1.97 2.46 21.70
CA VAL A 32 1.32 1.59 20.71
C VAL A 32 0.84 2.39 19.49
N LEU A 33 0.26 3.57 19.70
CA LEU A 33 -0.18 4.44 18.61
C LEU A 33 1.00 4.96 17.79
N ALA A 34 2.05 5.45 18.45
CA ALA A 34 3.24 6.01 17.81
C ALA A 34 3.98 4.99 16.93
N THR A 35 3.90 3.70 17.26
CA THR A 35 4.52 2.62 16.46
C THR A 35 3.62 2.12 15.33
N ARG A 36 2.29 2.17 15.49
CA ARG A 36 1.32 1.73 14.46
C ARG A 36 1.08 2.77 13.38
N LEU A 37 0.90 4.05 13.73
CA LEU A 37 0.55 5.11 12.79
C LEU A 37 1.54 5.25 11.62
N PRO A 38 2.88 5.22 11.82
CA PRO A 38 3.82 5.30 10.71
C PRO A 38 3.73 4.08 9.79
N THR A 39 3.49 2.89 10.36
CA THR A 39 3.35 1.64 9.61
C THR A 39 2.08 1.70 8.74
N GLU A 40 1.00 2.27 9.26
CA GLU A 40 -0.29 2.38 8.57
C GLU A 40 -0.23 3.41 7.46
N ALA A 41 0.36 4.57 7.73
CA ALA A 41 0.60 5.60 6.74
C ALA A 41 1.45 5.06 5.58
N SER A 42 2.47 4.26 5.86
CA SER A 42 3.35 3.70 4.83
C SER A 42 2.65 2.67 3.95
N LEU A 43 1.84 1.80 4.57
CA LEU A 43 0.98 0.87 3.82
C LEU A 43 -0.06 1.60 2.98
N ALA A 44 -0.68 2.66 3.52
CA ALA A 44 -1.65 3.47 2.79
C ALA A 44 -1.02 4.17 1.59
N THR A 45 0.12 4.85 1.77
CA THR A 45 0.85 5.50 0.68
C THR A 45 1.27 4.52 -0.41
N ALA A 46 1.85 3.36 -0.03
CA ALA A 46 2.23 2.33 -0.99
C ALA A 46 1.03 1.84 -1.82
N LEU A 47 -0.08 1.59 -1.13
CA LEU A 47 -1.30 1.11 -1.74
C LEU A 47 -1.97 2.16 -2.63
N GLU A 48 -2.02 3.41 -2.21
CA GLU A 48 -2.51 4.53 -3.04
C GLU A 48 -1.66 4.71 -4.30
N LYS A 49 -0.32 4.71 -4.19
CA LYS A 49 0.57 4.82 -5.35
C LYS A 49 0.29 3.72 -6.38
N VAL A 50 0.15 2.46 -5.94
CA VAL A 50 -0.15 1.33 -6.83
C VAL A 50 -1.58 1.39 -7.36
N MET A 51 -2.54 1.85 -6.56
CA MET A 51 -3.93 2.05 -6.97
C MET A 51 -4.03 3.12 -8.08
N TYR A 52 -3.33 4.24 -7.94
CA TYR A 52 -3.25 5.26 -8.98
C TYR A 52 -2.61 4.71 -10.26
N LEU A 53 -1.55 3.91 -10.15
CA LEU A 53 -0.91 3.28 -11.30
C LEU A 53 -1.87 2.32 -12.04
N LEU A 54 -2.67 1.53 -11.32
CA LEU A 54 -3.70 0.67 -11.90
C LEU A 54 -4.80 1.48 -12.60
N ALA A 55 -5.26 2.57 -11.99
CA ALA A 55 -6.24 3.48 -12.58
C ALA A 55 -5.70 4.14 -13.86
N ASP A 56 -4.46 4.59 -13.82
CA ASP A 56 -3.75 5.16 -14.96
C ASP A 56 -3.61 4.16 -16.11
N GLY A 57 -3.26 2.90 -15.81
CA GLY A 57 -3.18 1.85 -16.82
C GLY A 57 -4.53 1.54 -17.45
N ARG A 58 -5.60 1.56 -16.65
CA ARG A 58 -6.96 1.44 -17.14
C ARG A 58 -7.32 2.57 -18.09
N GLN A 59 -7.11 3.82 -17.68
CA GLN A 59 -7.36 4.98 -18.53
C GLN A 59 -6.52 4.93 -19.81
N LEU A 60 -5.25 4.54 -19.70
CA LEU A 60 -4.34 4.41 -20.83
C LEU A 60 -4.91 3.42 -21.85
N SER A 61 -5.29 2.21 -21.42
CA SER A 61 -5.85 1.18 -22.30
C SER A 61 -7.13 1.60 -23.02
N ILE A 62 -7.97 2.43 -22.37
CA ILE A 62 -9.18 2.99 -22.97
C ILE A 62 -8.82 4.07 -23.99
N SER A 63 -7.86 4.94 -23.66
CA SER A 63 -7.50 6.07 -24.50
C SER A 63 -6.71 5.68 -25.76
N THR A 64 -5.89 4.62 -25.67
CA THR A 64 -5.06 4.15 -26.78
C THR A 64 -5.71 3.02 -27.56
N GLU A 65 -6.78 2.42 -27.03
CA GLU A 65 -7.42 1.20 -27.57
C GLU A 65 -6.41 0.06 -27.77
N GLN A 66 -5.37 0.02 -26.94
CA GLN A 66 -4.25 -0.92 -27.03
C GLN A 66 -4.05 -1.67 -25.71
N PRO A 67 -3.52 -2.90 -25.77
CA PRO A 67 -3.16 -3.64 -24.56
C PRO A 67 -2.08 -2.89 -23.78
N VAL A 68 -2.34 -2.75 -22.49
CA VAL A 68 -1.43 -2.12 -21.52
C VAL A 68 -0.96 -3.18 -20.54
N LYS A 69 0.35 -3.31 -20.39
CA LYS A 69 0.96 -4.24 -19.45
C LYS A 69 1.12 -3.60 -18.08
N PHE A 70 0.71 -4.32 -17.05
CA PHE A 70 1.08 -4.06 -15.66
C PHE A 70 2.20 -5.02 -15.27
N ARG A 71 3.39 -4.48 -15.00
CA ARG A 71 4.56 -5.25 -14.60
C ARG A 71 4.85 -5.03 -13.12
N PHE A 72 5.14 -6.11 -12.41
CA PHE A 72 5.71 -6.05 -11.07
C PHE A 72 7.07 -6.76 -11.06
N ALA A 73 8.05 -6.17 -10.38
CA ALA A 73 9.34 -6.79 -10.12
C ALA A 73 9.78 -6.50 -8.67
N LYS A 74 10.20 -7.55 -7.97
CA LYS A 74 10.86 -7.44 -6.68
C LYS A 74 12.32 -7.05 -6.90
N LEU A 75 12.73 -5.94 -6.28
CA LEU A 75 14.09 -5.44 -6.31
C LEU A 75 14.80 -5.81 -4.99
N ASN A 76 16.14 -5.78 -4.99
CA ASN A 76 16.92 -6.05 -3.77
C ASN A 76 16.58 -5.09 -2.62
N ASN A 77 16.12 -3.88 -2.92
CA ASN A 77 15.82 -2.81 -1.97
C ASN A 77 14.34 -2.36 -2.00
N GLY A 78 13.43 -3.16 -2.56
CA GLY A 78 12.02 -2.79 -2.63
C GLY A 78 11.25 -3.45 -3.76
N PHE A 79 10.31 -2.70 -4.33
CA PHE A 79 9.40 -3.18 -5.37
C PHE A 79 9.26 -2.13 -6.46
N LEU A 80 9.22 -2.60 -7.70
CA LEU A 80 8.97 -1.81 -8.89
C LEU A 80 7.64 -2.23 -9.50
N PHE A 81 6.75 -1.27 -9.70
CA PHE A 81 5.52 -1.43 -10.45
C PHE A 81 5.57 -0.54 -11.68
N GLN A 82 5.20 -1.06 -12.84
CA GLN A 82 5.20 -0.32 -14.10
C GLN A 82 3.93 -0.58 -14.89
N VAL A 83 3.52 0.42 -15.66
CA VAL A 83 2.42 0.36 -16.60
C VAL A 83 2.85 1.01 -17.89
N PHE A 84 2.66 0.31 -19.01
CA PHE A 84 3.04 0.77 -20.34
C PHE A 84 2.23 0.06 -21.42
N VAL A 85 2.17 0.65 -22.61
CA VAL A 85 1.54 0.03 -23.79
C VAL A 85 2.46 -1.06 -24.34
N ASP A 86 1.87 -2.22 -24.64
CA ASP A 86 2.56 -3.42 -25.15
C ASP A 86 1.65 -4.06 -26.21
N LYS A 87 1.61 -3.44 -27.40
CA LYS A 87 0.77 -3.83 -28.53
C LYS A 87 1.12 -5.21 -29.06
N GLU A 88 2.39 -5.58 -29.00
CA GLU A 88 2.88 -6.87 -29.50
C GLU A 88 2.74 -8.01 -28.47
N LEU A 89 2.35 -7.68 -27.22
CA LEU A 89 2.25 -8.60 -26.09
C LEU A 89 3.57 -9.34 -25.81
N ASP A 90 4.70 -8.72 -26.17
CA ASP A 90 6.05 -9.27 -26.01
C ASP A 90 6.63 -8.93 -24.63
N GLY A 91 5.94 -8.07 -23.90
CA GLY A 91 6.33 -7.60 -22.59
C GLY A 91 7.31 -6.46 -22.60
N ILE A 92 7.60 -5.85 -23.73
CA ILE A 92 8.49 -4.71 -23.89
C ILE A 92 7.62 -3.46 -24.11
N PRO A 93 7.97 -2.31 -23.51
CA PRO A 93 7.24 -1.08 -23.79
C PRO A 93 7.43 -0.66 -25.24
N ASP A 94 6.32 -0.44 -25.95
CA ASP A 94 6.33 0.07 -27.33
C ASP A 94 6.96 1.47 -27.41
N ASP A 95 6.72 2.28 -26.35
CA ASP A 95 7.30 3.60 -26.16
C ASP A 95 8.05 3.65 -24.82
N PRO A 96 9.40 3.56 -24.84
CA PRO A 96 10.23 3.58 -23.63
C PRO A 96 10.08 4.87 -22.80
N ASP A 97 9.71 5.98 -23.44
CA ASP A 97 9.59 7.28 -22.77
C ASP A 97 8.25 7.46 -22.07
N ASN A 98 7.26 6.60 -22.36
CA ASN A 98 5.90 6.66 -21.81
C ASN A 98 5.61 5.50 -20.84
N VAL A 99 6.61 5.09 -20.07
CA VAL A 99 6.46 4.10 -19.00
C VAL A 99 6.10 4.82 -17.70
N LYS A 100 4.89 4.56 -17.20
CA LYS A 100 4.48 5.00 -15.87
C LYS A 100 5.02 4.02 -14.85
N GLN A 101 5.68 4.50 -13.80
CA GLN A 101 6.27 3.62 -12.80
C GLN A 101 6.16 4.15 -11.38
N VAL A 102 6.06 3.22 -10.45
CA VAL A 102 6.06 3.45 -9.00
C VAL A 102 7.15 2.60 -8.39
N ASN A 103 8.10 3.27 -7.75
CA ASN A 103 9.13 2.64 -6.95
C ASN A 103 8.73 2.69 -5.48
N LEU A 104 8.57 1.52 -4.87
CA LEU A 104 8.44 1.38 -3.42
C LEU A 104 9.78 0.89 -2.88
N THR A 105 10.73 1.80 -2.71
CA THR A 105 12.08 1.47 -2.23
C THR A 105 12.33 1.96 -0.82
N THR A 106 13.23 1.27 -0.12
CA THR A 106 13.71 1.68 1.21
C THR A 106 14.52 2.98 1.20
N ALA A 107 14.99 3.44 0.04
CA ALA A 107 15.81 4.65 -0.10
C ALA A 107 14.98 5.95 -0.20
N GLU A 108 13.88 5.91 -0.95
CA GLU A 108 12.96 7.06 -1.09
C GLU A 108 11.90 7.05 0.02
N ASP A 109 11.42 5.87 0.42
CA ASP A 109 10.45 5.67 1.49
C ASP A 109 11.08 4.78 2.58
N ARG A 110 11.89 5.37 3.48
CA ARG A 110 12.55 4.69 4.63
C ARG A 110 11.61 3.82 5.49
N ASN A 111 10.29 3.93 5.30
CA ASN A 111 9.28 3.21 6.03
C ASN A 111 8.80 1.91 5.35
N CYS A 112 9.30 1.56 4.16
CA CYS A 112 8.92 0.33 3.46
C CYS A 112 9.84 -0.86 3.75
N GLU A 113 10.81 -0.71 4.66
CA GLU A 113 11.72 -1.79 5.04
C GLU A 113 10.96 -2.97 5.67
N GLY A 114 11.13 -4.17 5.09
CA GLY A 114 10.42 -5.37 5.53
C GLY A 114 8.98 -5.48 5.02
N MET A 115 8.55 -4.59 4.11
CA MET A 115 7.27 -4.75 3.42
C MET A 115 7.32 -5.98 2.50
N LYS A 116 6.21 -6.73 2.45
CA LYS A 116 6.00 -7.84 1.52
C LYS A 116 4.80 -7.54 0.64
N VAL A 117 4.92 -7.84 -0.65
CA VAL A 117 3.83 -7.76 -1.60
C VAL A 117 3.42 -9.18 -1.98
N LEU A 118 2.15 -9.52 -1.77
CA LEU A 118 1.60 -10.82 -2.11
C LEU A 118 0.53 -10.67 -3.20
N PHE A 119 0.58 -11.52 -4.22
CA PHE A 119 -0.44 -11.61 -5.25
C PHE A 119 -1.28 -12.86 -5.00
N ASN A 120 -2.57 -12.70 -4.75
CA ASN A 120 -3.49 -13.77 -4.36
C ASN A 120 -2.95 -14.63 -3.18
N GLY A 121 -2.23 -14.00 -2.24
CA GLY A 121 -1.61 -14.67 -1.09
C GLY A 121 -0.21 -15.27 -1.35
N PHE A 122 0.30 -15.22 -2.58
CA PHE A 122 1.63 -15.72 -2.92
C PHE A 122 2.64 -14.58 -3.04
N GLU A 123 3.81 -14.75 -2.44
CA GLU A 123 4.94 -13.83 -2.66
C GLU A 123 5.58 -14.18 -4.01
N LEU A 124 5.48 -13.28 -4.98
CA LEU A 124 6.07 -13.44 -6.31
C LEU A 124 7.31 -12.58 -6.43
N ASN A 125 8.27 -13.01 -7.26
CA ASN A 125 9.42 -12.19 -7.62
C ASN A 125 9.12 -11.24 -8.78
N ALA A 126 8.21 -11.64 -9.66
CA ALA A 126 7.75 -10.81 -10.77
C ALA A 126 6.31 -11.19 -11.14
N VAL A 127 5.60 -10.24 -11.74
CA VAL A 127 4.37 -10.48 -12.49
C VAL A 127 4.62 -9.94 -13.89
N GLU A 128 4.80 -10.85 -14.84
CA GLU A 128 5.12 -10.53 -16.24
C GLU A 128 3.88 -10.59 -17.13
N ASP A 129 2.73 -10.87 -16.56
CA ASP A 129 1.67 -11.60 -17.24
C ASP A 129 0.32 -11.01 -16.82
N PHE A 130 0.28 -9.69 -16.70
CA PHE A 130 -0.89 -8.95 -16.27
C PHE A 130 -1.13 -7.79 -17.23
N TYR A 131 -2.26 -7.85 -17.93
CA TYR A 131 -2.62 -6.93 -18.99
C TYR A 131 -3.95 -6.23 -18.71
N ILE A 132 -4.12 -5.08 -19.32
CA ILE A 132 -5.32 -4.26 -19.26
C ILE A 132 -5.70 -3.94 -20.70
N TYR A 133 -6.91 -4.29 -21.10
CA TYR A 133 -7.42 -4.05 -22.45
C TYR A 133 -8.84 -3.51 -22.36
N GLU A 134 -9.12 -2.40 -23.06
CA GLU A 134 -10.43 -1.69 -22.97
C GLU A 134 -10.87 -1.40 -21.52
N GLY A 135 -9.90 -1.19 -20.62
CA GLY A 135 -10.14 -0.99 -19.20
C GLY A 135 -10.53 -2.24 -18.40
N ILE A 136 -10.44 -3.42 -19.01
CA ILE A 136 -10.66 -4.74 -18.40
C ILE A 136 -9.32 -5.33 -18.00
N PHE A 137 -9.22 -5.82 -16.77
CA PHE A 137 -8.01 -6.45 -16.24
C PHE A 137 -7.97 -7.93 -16.64
N ILE A 138 -7.00 -8.29 -17.48
CA ILE A 138 -6.77 -9.64 -17.99
C ILE A 138 -5.51 -10.20 -17.33
N LYS A 139 -5.67 -11.26 -16.54
CA LYS A 139 -4.57 -11.93 -15.86
C LYS A 139 -4.12 -13.13 -16.65
N TYR A 140 -2.82 -13.38 -16.62
CA TYR A 140 -2.28 -14.70 -16.83
C TYR A 140 -2.11 -15.40 -15.48
N ALA A 141 -2.47 -16.67 -15.53
CA ALA A 141 -2.38 -17.60 -14.44
C ALA A 141 -1.18 -18.51 -14.75
N PRO A 142 -0.34 -18.87 -13.75
CA PRO A 142 0.93 -19.57 -13.96
C PRO A 142 0.76 -20.80 -14.88
N ARG A 143 1.73 -21.04 -15.78
CA ARG A 143 1.75 -22.12 -16.78
C ARG A 143 0.89 -23.33 -16.38
N GLY A 144 -0.24 -23.51 -17.06
CA GLY A 144 -1.22 -24.55 -16.78
C GLY A 144 -2.56 -24.06 -16.22
N SER A 145 -2.74 -22.75 -16.07
CA SER A 145 -4.03 -22.14 -15.75
C SER A 145 -4.50 -21.25 -16.89
N SER A 146 -5.81 -21.27 -17.14
CA SER A 146 -6.48 -20.57 -18.22
C SER A 146 -6.26 -19.06 -18.11
N LEU A 147 -6.24 -18.38 -19.27
CA LEU A 147 -6.34 -16.91 -19.41
C LEU A 147 -7.73 -16.42 -19.01
N ASP A 148 -8.22 -16.89 -17.86
CA ASP A 148 -9.56 -16.58 -17.40
C ASP A 148 -9.53 -15.27 -16.64
N TYR A 149 -10.58 -14.50 -16.92
CA TYR A 149 -11.01 -13.41 -16.07
C TYR A 149 -11.08 -13.86 -14.61
N SER A 150 -10.20 -13.33 -13.76
CA SER A 150 -10.17 -13.72 -12.35
C SER A 150 -9.86 -12.55 -11.43
N ASN A 151 -10.54 -12.54 -10.28
CA ASN A 151 -10.31 -11.54 -9.25
C ASN A 151 -8.83 -11.55 -8.83
N LEU A 152 -8.22 -10.37 -8.72
CA LEU A 152 -6.87 -10.18 -8.20
C LEU A 152 -6.93 -9.56 -6.82
N ARG A 153 -6.10 -10.07 -5.93
CA ARG A 153 -5.79 -9.43 -4.67
C ARG A 153 -4.29 -9.14 -4.62
N ILE A 154 -3.92 -7.89 -4.42
CA ILE A 154 -2.54 -7.47 -4.14
C ILE A 154 -2.50 -7.05 -2.67
N ASP A 155 -1.76 -7.77 -1.85
CA ASP A 155 -1.62 -7.51 -0.43
C ASP A 155 -0.28 -6.86 -0.13
N PHE A 156 -0.33 -5.77 0.61
CA PHE A 156 0.83 -5.11 1.19
C PHE A 156 0.86 -5.46 2.67
N VAL A 157 1.91 -6.15 3.10
CA VAL A 157 2.09 -6.63 4.47
C VAL A 157 3.32 -5.97 5.06
N LEU A 158 3.17 -5.32 6.21
CA LEU A 158 4.28 -4.72 6.95
C LEU A 158 4.11 -4.96 8.45
N ARG A 159 5.15 -5.53 9.07
CA ARG A 159 5.18 -5.97 10.48
C ARG A 159 4.07 -6.99 10.77
N ASN A 160 2.85 -6.54 11.10
CA ASN A 160 1.66 -7.36 11.36
C ASN A 160 0.38 -6.75 10.76
N MET A 161 0.51 -5.72 9.94
CA MET A 161 -0.62 -5.06 9.30
C MET A 161 -0.66 -5.42 7.83
N ARG A 162 -1.87 -5.57 7.31
CA ARG A 162 -2.14 -5.93 5.92
C ARG A 162 -3.16 -4.96 5.36
N ARG A 163 -2.86 -4.42 4.19
CA ARG A 163 -3.83 -3.70 3.36
C ARG A 163 -3.84 -4.33 1.98
N SER A 164 -4.99 -4.34 1.32
CA SER A 164 -5.15 -5.08 0.08
C SER A 164 -5.81 -4.21 -0.98
N ILE A 165 -5.32 -4.30 -2.21
CA ILE A 165 -6.05 -3.90 -3.40
C ILE A 165 -6.76 -5.14 -3.91
N VAL A 166 -8.07 -5.04 -4.15
CA VAL A 166 -8.86 -6.09 -4.78
C VAL A 166 -9.36 -5.56 -6.12
N ILE A 167 -9.00 -6.27 -7.18
CA ILE A 167 -9.55 -6.09 -8.51
C ILE A 167 -10.63 -7.14 -8.66
N GLN A 168 -11.88 -6.70 -8.52
CA GLN A 168 -13.06 -7.51 -8.74
C GLN A 168 -13.86 -6.87 -9.87
N ASP A 169 -14.34 -7.70 -10.78
CA ASP A 169 -15.09 -7.23 -11.94
C ASP A 169 -14.37 -6.12 -12.74
N SER A 170 -13.04 -6.23 -12.88
CA SER A 170 -12.16 -5.22 -13.51
C SER A 170 -12.14 -3.84 -12.84
N MET A 171 -12.68 -3.73 -11.63
CA MET A 171 -12.62 -2.53 -10.83
C MET A 171 -11.60 -2.72 -9.71
N PRO A 172 -10.45 -2.03 -9.76
CA PRO A 172 -9.54 -2.00 -8.62
C PRO A 172 -10.17 -1.19 -7.50
N SER A 173 -10.08 -1.71 -6.28
CA SER A 173 -10.62 -1.08 -5.08
C SER A 173 -9.73 -1.41 -3.89
N ILE A 174 -9.71 -0.51 -2.90
CA ILE A 174 -9.00 -0.74 -1.65
C ILE A 174 -9.93 -1.56 -0.75
N ALA A 175 -9.49 -2.74 -0.31
CA ALA A 175 -10.24 -3.51 0.67
C ALA A 175 -10.17 -2.81 2.03
N GLU A 176 -11.32 -2.33 2.51
CA GLU A 176 -11.46 -1.88 3.89
C GLU A 176 -11.38 -3.10 4.81
N VAL A 177 -10.33 -3.19 5.61
CA VAL A 177 -10.28 -4.14 6.71
C VAL A 177 -11.27 -3.63 7.75
N GLY A 178 -12.37 -4.38 7.95
CA GLY A 178 -13.35 -4.09 9.00
C GLY A 178 -12.64 -3.87 10.34
N ARG A 179 -12.97 -2.75 10.98
CA ARG A 179 -12.45 -2.37 12.30
C ARG A 179 -12.83 -3.37 13.38
#